data_AF-A0A7S0EET1-F1
#
_entry.id   AF-A0A7S0EET1-F1
#
_cell.length_a   1.000
_cell.length_b   1.000
_cell.length_c   1.000
_cell.angle_alpha   90.00
_cell.angle_beta   90.00
_cell.angle_gamma   90.00
#
_symmetry.space_group_name_H-M   'P 1'
#
loop_
_entity.id
_entity.type
_entity.pdbx_description
1 polymer ?
#
loop_
_entity_poly.entity_id
_entity_poly.type
_entity_poly.pdbx_seq_one_letter_code
_entity_poly.pdbx_strand_id
1 'polypeptide(L)'
;GFQTERMKPLPITELDFSGNELTAKGIDEVVQFARTAGANATLVDLSDNRLDDAATNELARLVKNYNSFASQKLLGELLLNGNEIGKTGATKLIQYAHWERDRYKNEAEPPAPMKLDLSDNCVDHPAQLVEELNSKRIRCNMGKEKPEGKTEVTVHLPDFEDQRPPKEEKEPERKSSAYGGASRGGGRDGGRDGGGGGGGGG
;
A
#
# COMPACT_ATOMS: atom_id res chain seq x y z
N GLY A 1 18.18 -37.52 6.77
CA GLY A 1 17.09 -36.60 7.14
C GLY A 1 16.72 -35.82 5.90
N PHE A 2 15.47 -35.90 5.46
CA PHE A 2 15.00 -35.21 4.27
C PHE A 2 14.90 -33.70 4.56
N GLN A 3 15.99 -32.97 4.32
CA GLN A 3 15.88 -31.54 4.04
C GLN A 3 15.23 -31.44 2.65
N THR A 4 13.91 -31.32 2.61
CA THR A 4 13.19 -31.14 1.36
C THR A 4 13.68 -29.86 0.68
N GLU A 5 14.03 -29.94 -0.59
CA GLU A 5 14.35 -28.80 -1.47
C GLU A 5 13.26 -27.70 -1.51
N ARG A 6 12.09 -27.94 -0.89
CA ARG A 6 10.94 -27.04 -0.75
C ARG A 6 11.17 -25.72 0.00
N MET A 7 12.35 -25.47 0.58
CA MET A 7 12.61 -24.27 1.38
C MET A 7 13.64 -23.31 0.78
N LYS A 8 14.25 -23.63 -0.36
CA LYS A 8 15.11 -22.65 -1.04
C LYS A 8 14.23 -21.62 -1.75
N PRO A 9 14.49 -20.31 -1.59
CA PRO A 9 13.83 -19.33 -2.43
C PRO A 9 14.07 -19.65 -3.90
N LEU A 10 13.07 -19.35 -4.72
CA LEU A 10 13.16 -19.43 -6.16
C LEU A 10 14.31 -18.55 -6.65
N PRO A 11 14.94 -18.87 -7.79
CA PRO A 11 16.00 -18.08 -8.39
C PRO A 11 15.43 -16.82 -9.07
N ILE A 12 14.53 -16.10 -8.39
CA ILE A 12 13.90 -14.88 -8.85
C ILE A 12 14.74 -13.70 -8.37
N THR A 13 15.13 -12.83 -9.29
CA THR A 13 15.89 -11.60 -9.02
C THR A 13 15.03 -10.35 -9.10
N GLU A 14 13.86 -10.44 -9.75
CA GLU A 14 12.97 -9.32 -10.01
C GLU A 14 11.52 -9.79 -9.87
N LEU A 15 10.70 -8.99 -9.19
CA LEU A 15 9.27 -9.22 -9.02
C LEU A 15 8.53 -8.04 -9.59
N ASP A 16 7.64 -8.29 -10.55
CA ASP A 16 6.83 -7.27 -11.18
C ASP A 16 5.35 -7.53 -10.90
N PHE A 17 4.75 -6.60 -10.15
CA PHE A 17 3.33 -6.52 -9.84
C PHE A 17 2.77 -5.15 -10.23
N SER A 18 3.45 -4.44 -11.15
CA SER A 18 3.04 -3.12 -11.62
C SER A 18 1.70 -3.14 -12.36
N GLY A 19 1.02 -2.00 -12.44
CA GLY A 19 -0.19 -1.83 -13.27
C GLY A 19 -1.36 -2.71 -12.84
N ASN A 20 -1.42 -3.04 -11.55
CA ASN A 20 -2.48 -3.84 -10.96
C ASN A 20 -3.42 -2.97 -10.13
N GLU A 21 -4.28 -3.62 -9.37
CA GLU A 21 -5.31 -2.98 -8.55
C GLU A 21 -5.10 -3.24 -7.05
N LEU A 22 -3.85 -3.54 -6.66
CA LEU A 22 -3.47 -3.89 -5.30
C LEU A 22 -3.75 -2.72 -4.36
N THR A 23 -4.29 -3.06 -3.20
CA THR A 23 -4.59 -2.14 -2.10
C THR A 23 -3.88 -2.63 -0.84
N ALA A 24 -3.99 -1.89 0.26
CA ALA A 24 -3.52 -2.33 1.57
C ALA A 24 -4.01 -3.72 2.00
N LYS A 25 -5.16 -4.18 1.48
CA LYS A 25 -5.67 -5.54 1.77
C LYS A 25 -5.00 -6.65 0.96
N GLY A 26 -4.54 -6.33 -0.26
CA GLY A 26 -3.95 -7.31 -1.18
C GLY A 26 -2.43 -7.41 -1.10
N ILE A 27 -1.77 -6.41 -0.51
CA ILE A 27 -0.32 -6.31 -0.52
C ILE A 27 0.39 -7.33 0.39
N ASP A 28 -0.27 -7.85 1.42
CA ASP A 28 0.33 -8.80 2.37
C ASP A 28 0.82 -10.09 1.69
N GLU A 29 0.02 -10.65 0.78
CA GLU A 29 0.39 -11.86 0.02
C GLU A 29 1.61 -11.62 -0.87
N VAL A 30 1.69 -10.45 -1.52
CA VAL A 30 2.86 -10.07 -2.34
C VAL A 30 4.10 -9.91 -1.47
N VAL A 31 3.97 -9.24 -0.32
CA VAL A 31 5.05 -9.08 0.65
C VAL A 31 5.50 -10.42 1.21
N GLN A 32 4.56 -11.33 1.52
CA GLN A 32 4.85 -12.67 1.99
C GLN A 32 5.60 -13.47 0.92
N PHE A 33 5.15 -13.42 -0.34
CA PHE A 33 5.82 -14.09 -1.44
C PHE A 33 7.25 -13.56 -1.63
N ALA A 34 7.42 -12.25 -1.72
CA ALA A 34 8.71 -11.59 -1.89
C ALA A 34 9.69 -11.91 -0.75
N ARG A 35 9.21 -12.09 0.50
CA ARG A 35 10.05 -12.41 1.66
C ARG A 35 10.30 -13.91 1.86
N THR A 36 9.65 -14.78 1.08
CA THR A 36 9.78 -16.23 1.19
C THR A 36 10.30 -16.83 -0.11
N ALA A 37 9.41 -17.16 -1.05
CA ALA A 37 9.79 -17.76 -2.32
C ALA A 37 10.60 -16.80 -3.21
N GLY A 38 10.28 -15.50 -3.18
CA GLY A 38 10.98 -14.45 -3.93
C GLY A 38 12.15 -13.80 -3.20
N ALA A 39 12.64 -14.36 -2.10
CA ALA A 39 13.58 -13.67 -1.19
C ALA A 39 14.96 -13.34 -1.79
N ASN A 40 15.26 -13.80 -3.01
CA ASN A 40 16.46 -13.43 -3.74
C ASN A 40 16.29 -12.16 -4.61
N ALA A 41 15.07 -11.63 -4.68
CA ALA A 41 14.75 -10.48 -5.50
C ALA A 41 15.50 -9.24 -5.01
N THR A 42 16.13 -8.54 -5.94
CA THR A 42 16.81 -7.26 -5.73
C THR A 42 15.98 -6.09 -6.25
N LEU A 43 14.93 -6.37 -7.03
CA LEU A 43 13.95 -5.41 -7.50
C LEU A 43 12.54 -5.94 -7.23
N VAL A 44 11.70 -5.07 -6.67
CA VAL A 44 10.25 -5.28 -6.56
C VAL A 44 9.55 -4.08 -7.17
N ASP A 45 8.79 -4.31 -8.23
CA ASP A 45 7.96 -3.32 -8.89
C ASP A 45 6.51 -3.47 -8.44
N LEU A 46 6.00 -2.43 -7.80
CA LEU A 46 4.63 -2.26 -7.32
C LEU A 46 4.04 -0.95 -7.84
N SER A 47 4.61 -0.41 -8.90
CA SER A 47 4.15 0.83 -9.52
C SER A 47 2.71 0.71 -10.05
N ASP A 48 2.04 1.84 -10.24
CA ASP A 48 0.71 1.92 -10.85
C ASP A 48 -0.32 0.96 -10.21
N ASN A 49 -0.43 1.02 -8.89
CA ASN A 49 -1.41 0.31 -8.08
C ASN A 49 -2.27 1.30 -7.26
N ARG A 50 -2.99 0.82 -6.24
CA ARG A 50 -3.80 1.63 -5.31
C ARG A 50 -3.31 1.49 -3.87
N LEU A 51 -1.99 1.51 -3.69
CA LEU A 51 -1.35 1.41 -2.38
C LEU A 51 -1.35 2.78 -1.70
N ASP A 52 -1.81 2.84 -0.47
CA ASP A 52 -1.94 4.05 0.33
C ASP A 52 -1.04 4.00 1.59
N ASP A 53 -1.18 4.97 2.48
CA ASP A 53 -0.46 5.01 3.75
C ASP A 53 -0.71 3.77 4.63
N ALA A 54 -1.86 3.11 4.52
CA ALA A 54 -2.14 1.87 5.26
C ALA A 54 -1.31 0.70 4.72
N ALA A 55 -1.12 0.61 3.40
CA ALA A 55 -0.27 -0.40 2.76
C ALA A 55 1.19 -0.32 3.22
N THR A 56 1.68 0.87 3.63
CA THR A 56 3.07 1.07 4.06
C THR A 56 3.46 0.27 5.30
N ASN A 57 2.50 -0.19 6.11
CA ASN A 57 2.77 -1.09 7.23
C ASN A 57 3.36 -2.42 6.74
N GLU A 58 2.81 -2.97 5.66
CA GLU A 58 3.28 -4.21 5.06
C GLU A 58 4.50 -3.98 4.17
N LEU A 59 4.51 -2.92 3.35
CA LEU A 59 5.66 -2.56 2.52
C LEU A 59 6.93 -2.31 3.35
N ALA A 60 6.78 -1.82 4.60
CA ALA A 60 7.90 -1.68 5.53
C ALA A 60 8.65 -3.00 5.79
N ARG A 61 8.01 -4.16 5.58
CA ARG A 61 8.63 -5.49 5.73
C ARG A 61 9.52 -5.85 4.53
N LEU A 62 9.35 -5.22 3.37
CA LEU A 62 10.23 -5.39 2.20
C LEU A 62 11.54 -4.64 2.38
N VAL A 63 11.47 -3.41 2.92
CA VAL A 63 12.65 -2.58 3.22
C VAL A 63 13.43 -3.10 4.42
N LYS A 64 12.75 -3.61 5.44
CA LYS A 64 13.37 -4.26 6.61
C LYS A 64 13.71 -5.71 6.25
N ASN A 65 14.96 -5.98 5.87
CA ASN A 65 15.42 -7.35 5.61
C ASN A 65 15.47 -8.26 6.86
N TYR A 66 14.92 -7.79 8.00
CA TYR A 66 14.74 -8.62 9.19
C TYR A 66 13.85 -9.84 8.90
N ASN A 67 14.33 -11.01 9.31
CA ASN A 67 13.57 -12.27 9.37
C ASN A 67 13.20 -12.91 8.02
N SER A 68 13.90 -12.58 6.92
CA SER A 68 13.90 -13.49 5.77
C SER A 68 14.77 -14.70 6.12
N PHE A 69 14.14 -15.79 6.56
CA PHE A 69 14.84 -17.07 6.79
C PHE A 69 15.42 -17.64 5.49
N ALA A 70 14.98 -17.12 4.34
CA ALA A 70 15.29 -17.64 3.02
C ALA A 70 16.51 -16.97 2.36
N SER A 71 16.82 -15.70 2.69
CA SER A 71 17.90 -14.95 2.03
C SER A 71 18.47 -13.83 2.91
N GLN A 72 19.76 -13.55 2.74
CA GLN A 72 20.45 -12.40 3.35
C GLN A 72 20.57 -11.21 2.38
N LYS A 73 20.01 -11.31 1.17
CA LYS A 73 20.08 -10.24 0.17
C LYS A 73 19.17 -9.08 0.56
N LEU A 74 19.71 -7.86 0.50
CA LEU A 74 18.95 -6.64 0.65
C LEU A 74 18.22 -6.31 -0.66
N LEU A 75 16.96 -5.89 -0.56
CA LEU A 75 16.23 -5.33 -1.70
C LEU A 75 16.93 -4.06 -2.17
N GLY A 76 17.36 -4.01 -3.43
CA GLY A 76 18.07 -2.88 -4.01
C GLY A 76 17.14 -1.78 -4.51
N GLU A 77 16.04 -2.17 -5.14
CA GLU A 77 15.07 -1.27 -5.77
C GLU A 77 13.64 -1.65 -5.38
N LEU A 78 12.87 -0.66 -4.96
CA LEU A 78 11.43 -0.77 -4.73
C LEU A 78 10.74 0.35 -5.51
N LEU A 79 9.95 -0.03 -6.50
CA LEU A 79 9.21 0.91 -7.34
C LEU A 79 7.78 0.99 -6.83
N LEU A 80 7.39 2.17 -6.35
CA LEU A 80 6.06 2.47 -5.82
C LEU A 80 5.43 3.67 -6.52
N ASN A 81 5.99 4.10 -7.65
CA ASN A 81 5.47 5.22 -8.40
C ASN A 81 4.02 4.99 -8.85
N GLY A 82 3.24 6.05 -9.00
CA GLY A 82 1.86 5.94 -9.50
C GLY A 82 0.83 5.43 -8.48
N ASN A 83 1.19 5.33 -7.20
CA ASN A 83 0.30 4.90 -6.11
C ASN A 83 -0.38 6.10 -5.39
N GLU A 84 -0.97 5.85 -4.21
CA GLU A 84 -1.72 6.81 -3.39
C GLU A 84 -1.02 7.06 -2.04
N ILE A 85 0.32 6.91 -1.99
CA ILE A 85 1.10 7.07 -0.76
C ILE A 85 1.25 8.56 -0.42
N GLY A 86 0.90 8.92 0.79
CA GLY A 86 1.03 10.28 1.32
C GLY A 86 2.36 10.51 2.02
N LYS A 87 2.55 11.72 2.55
CA LYS A 87 3.77 12.10 3.28
C LYS A 87 4.05 11.18 4.48
N THR A 88 3.02 10.69 5.18
CA THR A 88 3.21 9.83 6.35
C THR A 88 3.73 8.46 5.95
N GLY A 89 3.16 7.86 4.89
CA GLY A 89 3.65 6.60 4.32
C GLY A 89 5.07 6.73 3.75
N ALA A 90 5.33 7.78 2.97
CA ALA A 90 6.67 8.05 2.42
C ALA A 90 7.72 8.21 3.52
N THR A 91 7.44 9.03 4.55
CA THR A 91 8.31 9.21 5.72
C THR A 91 8.68 7.87 6.35
N LYS A 92 7.69 7.00 6.57
CA LYS A 92 7.90 5.68 7.18
C LYS A 92 8.81 4.80 6.32
N LEU A 93 8.55 4.70 5.01
CA LEU A 93 9.33 3.86 4.11
C LEU A 93 10.77 4.35 3.99
N ILE A 94 10.99 5.66 3.84
CA ILE A 94 12.33 6.25 3.74
C ILE A 94 13.13 6.00 5.02
N GLN A 95 12.52 6.23 6.19
CA GLN A 95 13.18 5.97 7.48
C GLN A 95 13.58 4.50 7.62
N TYR A 96 12.69 3.56 7.29
CA TYR A 96 13.01 2.14 7.42
C TYR A 96 14.07 1.67 6.43
N ALA A 97 14.02 2.14 5.19
CA ALA A 97 15.07 1.86 4.21
C ALA A 97 16.43 2.40 4.67
N HIS A 98 16.46 3.64 5.19
CA HIS A 98 17.67 4.25 5.75
C HIS A 98 18.22 3.42 6.90
N TRP A 99 17.42 3.13 7.92
CA TRP A 99 17.89 2.41 9.11
C TRP A 99 18.25 0.96 8.84
N GLU A 100 17.72 0.34 7.78
CA GLU A 100 18.19 -0.96 7.34
C GLU A 100 19.61 -0.87 6.77
N ARG A 101 19.86 0.13 5.90
CA ARG A 101 21.16 0.37 5.28
C ARG A 101 22.22 0.87 6.25
N ASP A 102 21.85 1.75 7.19
CA ASP A 102 22.78 2.38 8.14
C ASP A 102 23.48 1.35 9.05
N ARG A 103 22.90 0.17 9.27
CA ARG A 103 23.53 -0.91 10.04
C ARG A 103 24.84 -1.40 9.44
N TYR A 104 24.98 -1.27 8.12
CA TYR A 104 26.13 -1.75 7.37
C TYR A 104 27.15 -0.64 7.08
N LYS A 105 26.99 0.56 7.66
CA LYS A 105 27.86 1.72 7.36
C LYS A 105 29.35 1.51 7.68
N ASN A 106 29.65 0.56 8.57
CA ASN A 106 31.01 0.24 9.01
C ASN A 106 31.59 -1.01 8.30
N GLU A 107 30.82 -1.65 7.42
CA GLU A 107 31.30 -2.78 6.64
C GLU A 107 32.38 -2.33 5.64
N ALA A 108 33.29 -3.22 5.27
CA ALA A 108 34.34 -2.93 4.28
C ALA A 108 33.74 -2.47 2.94
N GLU A 109 32.61 -3.06 2.57
CA GLU A 109 31.79 -2.75 1.41
C GLU A 109 30.32 -2.61 1.85
N PRO A 110 29.87 -1.41 2.24
CA PRO A 110 28.48 -1.16 2.57
C PRO A 110 27.58 -1.41 1.35
N PRO A 111 26.33 -1.84 1.56
CA PRO A 111 25.38 -2.01 0.48
C PRO A 111 25.10 -0.67 -0.20
N ALA A 112 24.89 -0.71 -1.52
CA ALA A 112 24.49 0.45 -2.29
C ALA A 112 23.19 1.07 -1.72
N PRO A 113 22.98 2.38 -1.93
CA PRO A 113 21.73 3.03 -1.58
C PRO A 113 20.53 2.28 -2.15
N MET A 114 19.47 2.17 -1.35
CA MET A 114 18.22 1.64 -1.86
C MET A 114 17.56 2.67 -2.76
N LYS A 115 17.24 2.30 -4.00
CA LYS A 115 16.35 3.11 -4.84
C LYS A 115 14.92 2.86 -4.38
N LEU A 116 14.26 3.92 -3.95
CA LEU A 116 12.88 3.91 -3.51
C LEU A 116 12.13 4.92 -4.37
N ASP A 117 11.49 4.43 -5.43
CA ASP A 117 10.74 5.28 -6.33
C ASP A 117 9.37 5.57 -5.75
N LEU A 118 9.13 6.82 -5.38
CA LEU A 118 7.88 7.32 -4.80
C LEU A 118 7.31 8.46 -5.66
N SER A 119 7.74 8.60 -6.92
CA SER A 119 7.18 9.56 -7.86
C SER A 119 5.71 9.29 -8.16
N ASP A 120 4.97 10.25 -8.70
CA ASP A 120 3.54 10.15 -9.04
C ASP A 120 2.65 9.62 -7.90
N ASN A 121 2.96 9.95 -6.65
CA ASN A 121 2.17 9.60 -5.45
C ASN A 121 1.43 10.84 -4.92
N CYS A 122 1.14 10.92 -3.62
CA CYS A 122 0.41 12.01 -2.98
C CYS A 122 1.24 12.67 -1.86
N VAL A 123 2.56 12.75 -2.01
CA VAL A 123 3.44 13.35 -1.00
C VAL A 123 3.38 14.87 -1.09
N ASP A 124 2.90 15.52 -0.03
CA ASP A 124 2.90 16.97 0.04
C ASP A 124 4.29 17.52 0.39
N HIS A 125 4.71 18.56 -0.34
CA HIS A 125 5.99 19.27 -0.10
C HIS A 125 7.22 18.32 -0.04
N PRO A 126 7.49 17.51 -1.09
CA PRO A 126 8.51 16.46 -1.06
C PRO A 126 9.92 16.98 -0.72
N ALA A 127 10.32 18.14 -1.24
CA ALA A 127 11.61 18.77 -0.91
C ALA A 127 11.75 19.07 0.59
N GLN A 128 10.71 19.64 1.21
CA GLN A 128 10.69 19.94 2.65
C GLN A 128 10.75 18.65 3.48
N LEU A 129 10.10 17.58 3.03
CA LEU A 129 10.19 16.27 3.69
C LEU A 129 11.64 15.75 3.67
N VAL A 130 12.34 15.85 2.53
CA VAL A 130 13.75 15.44 2.44
C VAL A 130 14.64 16.27 3.36
N GLU A 131 14.45 17.59 3.42
CA GLU A 131 15.17 18.46 4.36
C GLU A 131 14.90 18.07 5.83
N GLU A 132 13.64 17.82 6.18
CA GLU A 132 13.23 17.39 7.52
C GLU A 132 13.90 16.06 7.89
N LEU A 133 13.88 15.08 6.99
CA LEU A 133 14.51 13.78 7.19
C LEU A 133 16.04 13.90 7.35
N ASN A 134 16.69 14.68 6.48
CA ASN A 134 18.13 14.93 6.57
C ASN A 134 18.52 15.62 7.89
N SER A 135 17.70 16.56 8.39
CA SER A 135 17.91 17.19 9.71
C SER A 135 17.86 16.18 10.87
N LYS A 136 17.13 15.06 10.67
CA LYS A 136 16.99 13.94 11.62
C LYS A 136 17.99 12.80 11.36
N ARG A 137 19.09 13.09 10.65
CA ARG A 137 20.19 12.15 10.33
C ARG A 137 19.79 11.01 9.38
N ILE A 138 18.63 11.09 8.72
CA ILE A 138 18.26 10.17 7.66
C ILE A 138 19.02 10.59 6.41
N ARG A 139 19.89 9.74 5.86
CA ARG A 139 20.72 10.10 4.70
C ARG A 139 20.03 9.72 3.40
N CYS A 140 19.06 10.53 2.98
CA CYS A 140 18.34 10.35 1.71
C CYS A 140 18.65 11.49 0.74
N ASN A 141 18.74 11.17 -0.55
CA ASN A 141 18.86 12.17 -1.60
C ASN A 141 17.72 12.04 -2.60
N MET A 142 17.36 13.18 -3.19
CA MET A 142 16.47 13.26 -4.35
C MET A 142 17.31 13.67 -5.56
N GLY A 143 17.12 12.99 -6.69
CA GLY A 143 17.88 13.24 -7.92
C GLY A 143 17.59 12.18 -8.98
N LYS A 144 17.86 12.51 -10.25
CA LYS A 144 17.66 11.58 -11.37
C LYS A 144 18.74 10.51 -11.48
N GLU A 145 19.95 10.86 -11.06
CA GLU A 145 21.11 9.99 -11.16
C GLU A 145 21.30 9.19 -9.88
N LYS A 146 21.47 7.87 -10.04
CA LYS A 146 21.79 6.97 -8.95
C LYS A 146 23.17 7.36 -8.39
N PRO A 147 23.33 7.47 -7.06
CA PRO A 147 24.64 7.69 -6.48
C PRO A 147 25.58 6.52 -6.82
N GLU A 148 26.75 6.82 -7.37
CA GLU A 148 27.78 5.83 -7.69
C GLU A 148 28.85 5.73 -6.59
N GLY A 149 29.46 4.55 -6.45
CA GLY A 149 30.56 4.31 -5.53
C GLY A 149 30.17 4.29 -4.04
N LYS A 150 31.17 4.50 -3.17
CA LYS A 150 30.94 4.63 -1.72
C LYS A 150 30.34 5.99 -1.43
N THR A 151 29.06 6.01 -1.10
CA THR A 151 28.31 7.22 -0.75
C THR A 151 27.81 7.16 0.69
N GLU A 152 27.67 8.31 1.33
CA GLU A 152 26.98 8.41 2.61
C GLU A 152 25.46 8.27 2.45
N VAL A 153 24.94 8.39 1.23
CA VAL A 153 23.52 8.21 0.94
C VAL A 153 23.13 6.76 1.21
N THR A 154 21.94 6.58 1.79
CA THR A 154 21.37 5.27 2.10
C THR A 154 20.10 4.98 1.32
N VAL A 155 19.36 6.04 0.95
CA VAL A 155 18.12 5.96 0.18
C VAL A 155 18.17 6.99 -0.93
N HIS A 156 17.89 6.55 -2.14
CA HIS A 156 17.81 7.35 -3.34
C HIS A 156 16.35 7.45 -3.81
N LEU A 157 15.86 8.67 -3.98
CA LEU A 157 14.48 8.99 -4.32
C LEU A 157 14.43 9.62 -5.72
N PRO A 158 14.32 8.82 -6.80
CA PRO A 158 14.23 9.33 -8.16
C PRO A 158 12.94 10.13 -8.35
N ASP A 159 13.05 11.26 -9.07
CA ASP A 159 11.93 12.13 -9.47
C ASP A 159 10.90 12.42 -8.35
N PHE A 160 11.35 12.48 -7.09
CA PHE A 160 10.46 12.54 -5.92
C PHE A 160 9.61 13.81 -5.85
N GLU A 161 9.99 14.86 -6.58
CA GLU A 161 9.20 16.08 -6.70
C GLU A 161 7.97 15.92 -7.60
N ASP A 162 7.94 14.88 -8.45
CA ASP A 162 6.78 14.55 -9.26
C ASP A 162 5.71 13.89 -8.39
N GLN A 163 4.68 14.65 -7.99
CA GLN A 163 3.62 14.22 -7.09
C GLN A 163 2.27 14.75 -7.58
N ARG A 164 1.21 13.96 -7.34
CA ARG A 164 -0.17 14.31 -7.65
C ARG A 164 -0.89 14.88 -6.42
N PRO A 165 -1.95 15.66 -6.63
CA PRO A 165 -2.90 15.96 -5.56
C PRO A 165 -3.50 14.67 -4.99
N PRO A 166 -3.79 14.61 -3.67
CA PRO A 166 -4.58 13.52 -3.11
C PRO A 166 -5.93 13.39 -3.82
N LYS A 167 -6.38 12.17 -4.07
CA LYS A 167 -7.72 11.94 -4.64
C LYS A 167 -8.77 12.41 -3.64
N GLU A 168 -9.73 13.22 -4.09
CA GLU A 168 -10.89 13.61 -3.28
C GLU A 168 -11.62 12.33 -2.81
N GLU A 169 -11.81 12.18 -1.50
CA GLU A 169 -12.65 11.12 -0.94
C GLU A 169 -14.06 11.30 -1.51
N LYS A 170 -14.48 10.41 -2.42
CA LYS A 170 -15.88 10.36 -2.83
C LYS A 170 -16.69 10.06 -1.57
N GLU A 171 -17.57 10.99 -1.19
CA GLU A 171 -18.55 10.75 -0.11
C GLU A 171 -19.17 9.37 -0.31
N PRO A 172 -19.29 8.54 0.74
CA PRO A 172 -19.93 7.25 0.60
C PRO A 172 -21.34 7.49 0.08
N GLU A 173 -21.65 6.95 -1.11
CA GLU A 173 -23.00 6.99 -1.67
C GLU A 173 -23.96 6.51 -0.59
N ARG A 174 -24.75 7.45 -0.04
CA ARG A 174 -25.80 7.12 0.90
C ARG A 174 -26.76 6.21 0.16
N LYS A 175 -26.67 4.90 0.41
CA LYS A 175 -27.68 3.94 0.00
C LYS A 175 -29.01 4.44 0.56
N SER A 176 -29.83 5.03 -0.30
CA SER A 176 -31.20 5.38 0.01
C SER A 176 -31.95 4.07 0.25
N SER A 177 -32.02 3.67 1.51
CA SER A 177 -32.92 2.63 1.99
C SER A 177 -34.35 3.17 1.94
N ALA A 178 -34.92 3.24 0.74
CA ALA A 178 -36.35 3.40 0.53
C ALA A 178 -36.97 2.00 0.39
N TYR A 179 -37.25 1.35 1.51
CA TYR A 179 -38.17 0.21 1.56
C TYR A 179 -39.05 0.31 2.81
N GLY A 180 -40.37 0.44 2.58
CA GLY A 180 -41.38 0.03 3.54
C GLY A 180 -41.94 1.11 4.47
N GLY A 181 -42.57 2.16 3.91
CA GLY A 181 -43.48 3.02 4.66
C GLY A 181 -44.66 2.21 5.22
N ALA A 182 -44.78 2.18 6.54
CA ALA A 182 -45.93 1.65 7.26
C ALA A 182 -47.20 2.46 6.91
N SER A 183 -48.18 1.83 6.27
CA SER A 183 -49.52 2.41 6.15
C SER A 183 -50.36 2.02 7.37
N ARG A 184 -50.40 2.93 8.36
CA ARG A 184 -51.51 3.04 9.31
C ARG A 184 -52.38 4.21 8.85
N GLY A 185 -53.61 3.94 8.46
CA GLY A 185 -54.60 4.97 8.14
C GLY A 185 -55.99 4.34 8.14
N GLY A 186 -56.72 4.56 9.23
CA GLY A 186 -58.10 4.13 9.35
C GLY A 186 -59.09 5.19 8.84
N GLY A 187 -60.33 4.74 8.61
CA GLY A 187 -61.53 5.56 8.80
C GLY A 187 -62.35 5.89 7.56
N ARG A 188 -63.55 5.25 7.49
CA ARG A 188 -64.86 5.71 6.97
C ARG A 188 -64.91 6.19 5.50
N ASP A 189 -65.88 5.82 4.67
CA ASP A 189 -67.32 6.01 4.86
C ASP A 189 -68.11 5.36 3.70
N GLY A 190 -69.41 5.14 3.88
CA GLY A 190 -70.40 5.25 2.80
C GLY A 190 -70.83 3.97 2.03
N GLY A 191 -72.00 3.44 2.40
CA GLY A 191 -73.16 3.47 1.51
C GLY A 191 -73.55 2.23 0.69
N ARG A 192 -74.69 1.63 1.10
CA ARG A 192 -75.83 1.11 0.33
C ARG A 192 -75.67 -0.07 -0.67
N ASP A 193 -76.44 -1.12 -0.37
CA ASP A 193 -77.42 -1.87 -1.21
C ASP A 193 -77.38 -3.35 -0.78
N GLY A 194 -78.43 -4.14 -0.61
CA GLY A 194 -79.89 -4.01 -0.79
C GLY A 194 -80.46 -5.44 -0.77
N GLY A 195 -81.62 -5.65 -0.12
CA GLY A 195 -82.49 -6.85 -0.23
C GLY A 195 -81.95 -8.15 0.38
N GLY A 196 -82.73 -9.06 0.97
CA GLY A 196 -84.17 -9.21 1.11
C GLY A 196 -84.47 -10.67 1.54
N GLY A 197 -85.52 -10.86 2.34
CA GLY A 197 -86.17 -12.16 2.63
C GLY A 197 -85.44 -13.04 3.66
N GLY A 198 -86.09 -13.70 4.62
CA GLY A 198 -87.50 -13.91 4.91
C GLY A 198 -87.65 -15.14 5.82
N GLY A 199 -88.65 -15.13 6.71
CA GLY A 199 -89.20 -16.30 7.44
C GLY A 199 -88.33 -16.87 8.58
N GLY A 200 -88.81 -17.15 9.80
CA GLY A 200 -90.17 -17.36 10.28
C GLY A 200 -90.43 -18.85 10.57
N GLY A 201 -90.54 -19.21 11.85
CA GLY A 201 -90.87 -20.55 12.37
C GLY A 201 -89.69 -21.16 13.14
N GLY A 202 -89.81 -21.69 14.34
CA GLY A 202 -90.94 -22.08 15.17
C GLY A 202 -90.39 -23.06 16.19
#